data_AF-A0A846PLE0-F1
#
_entry.id   AF-A0A846PLE0-F1
#
_cell.length_a   1.000
_cell.length_b   1.000
_cell.length_c   1.000
_cell.angle_alpha   90.00
_cell.angle_beta   90.00
_cell.angle_gamma   90.00
#
_symmetry.space_group_name_H-M   'P 1'
#
loop_
_entity.id
_entity.type
_entity.pdbx_description
1 polymer ?
#
loop_
_entity_poly.entity_id
_entity_poly.type
_entity_poly.pdbx_seq_one_letter_code
_entity_poly.pdbx_strand_id
1 'polypeptide(L)' 'RRWLTGLLPELKSRGFTILAVIDPGMHSSQEIRAVLDLFEGEINIYEKKDIGKFLRIKRMANQEYLESTLPLSKRKS' A
#
# COMPACT_ATOMS: atom_id res chain seq x y z
N ARG A 1 7.17 5.13 -15.41
CA ARG A 1 7.97 4.49 -14.34
C ARG A 1 9.22 5.30 -13.97
N ARG A 2 10.06 5.71 -14.93
CA ARG A 2 11.33 6.43 -14.66
C ARG A 2 11.19 7.72 -13.83
N TRP A 3 10.04 8.40 -13.92
CA TRP A 3 9.78 9.61 -13.14
C TRP A 3 9.56 9.32 -11.64
N LEU A 4 8.87 8.23 -11.28
CA LEU A 4 8.65 7.83 -9.88
C LEU A 4 9.95 7.45 -9.19
N THR A 5 10.81 6.71 -9.89
CA THR A 5 12.14 6.33 -9.36
C THR A 5 13.07 7.52 -9.14
N GLY A 6 12.82 8.67 -9.80
CA GLY A 6 13.55 9.92 -9.55
C GLY A 6 12.89 10.78 -8.45
N LEU A 7 11.56 10.88 -8.46
CA LEU A 7 10.80 11.71 -7.54
C LEU A 7 10.80 11.17 -6.10
N LEU A 8 10.62 9.85 -5.92
CA LEU A 8 10.51 9.27 -4.58
C LEU A 8 11.78 9.49 -3.74
N PRO A 9 13.01 9.25 -4.25
CA PRO A 9 14.22 9.59 -3.50
C PRO A 9 14.36 11.06 -3.15
N GLU A 10 13.94 11.97 -4.04
CA GLU A 10 13.97 13.43 -3.78
C GLU A 10 13.01 13.83 -2.65
N LEU A 11 11.77 13.30 -2.68
CA LEU A 11 10.80 13.55 -1.62
C LEU A 11 11.27 12.95 -0.28
N LYS A 12 11.83 11.73 -0.31
CA LYS A 12 12.41 11.09 0.88
C LYS A 12 13.58 11.88 1.45
N SER A 13 14.49 12.39 0.63
CA SER A 13 15.64 13.17 1.11
C SER A 13 15.23 14.49 1.78
N ARG A 14 14.03 14.99 1.47
CA ARG A 14 13.41 16.16 2.12
C ARG A 14 12.55 15.80 3.34
N GLY A 15 12.47 14.53 3.72
CA GLY A 15 11.73 14.06 4.90
C GLY A 15 10.22 13.94 4.71
N PHE A 16 9.72 13.88 3.47
CA PHE A 16 8.28 13.68 3.23
C PHE A 16 7.85 12.22 3.50
N THR A 17 6.67 12.08 4.10
CA THR A 17 5.92 10.82 4.10
C THR A 17 5.14 10.68 2.80
N ILE A 18 5.35 9.57 2.10
CA ILE A 18 4.72 9.33 0.80
C ILE A 18 3.71 8.19 0.94
N LEU A 19 2.45 8.46 0.58
CA LEU A 19 1.38 7.48 0.54
C LEU A 19 0.78 7.46 -0.87
N ALA A 20 0.57 6.27 -1.41
CA ALA A 20 -0.04 6.06 -2.72
C ALA A 20 -1.15 5.01 -2.63
N VAL A 21 -2.19 5.19 -3.46
CA VAL A 21 -3.27 4.21 -3.64
C VAL A 21 -3.13 3.60 -5.02
N ILE A 22 -3.18 2.28 -5.10
CA ILE A 22 -3.08 1.53 -6.36
C ILE A 22 -4.21 0.51 -6.45
N ASP A 23 -4.85 0.44 -7.62
CA ASP A 23 -5.74 -0.68 -7.96
C ASP A 23 -4.91 -1.78 -8.63
N PRO A 24 -4.70 -2.95 -7.97
CA PRO A 24 -3.91 -4.03 -8.54
C PRO A 24 -4.53 -4.65 -9.81
N GLY A 25 -5.81 -4.39 -10.11
CA GLY A 25 -6.50 -4.88 -11.30
C GLY A 25 -6.22 -4.08 -12.58
N MET A 26 -5.62 -2.88 -12.47
CA MET A 26 -5.37 -2.01 -13.62
C MET A 26 -4.07 -2.31 -14.38
N HIS A 27 -3.14 -3.04 -13.79
CA HIS A 27 -1.83 -3.32 -14.37
C HIS A 27 -1.45 -4.79 -14.20
N SER A 28 -0.47 -5.28 -14.97
CA SER A 28 0.02 -6.64 -14.78
C SER A 28 0.73 -6.80 -13.43
N SER A 29 0.75 -8.02 -12.90
CA SER A 29 1.32 -8.26 -11.56
C SER A 29 2.82 -7.91 -11.45
N GLN A 30 3.58 -7.99 -12.54
CA GLN A 30 4.99 -7.56 -12.57
C GLN A 30 5.12 -6.04 -12.42
N GLU A 31 4.22 -5.30 -13.04
CA GLU A 31 4.20 -3.84 -13.00
C GLU A 31 3.80 -3.32 -11.64
N ILE A 32 2.78 -3.94 -11.02
CA ILE A 32 2.37 -3.66 -9.65
C ILE A 32 3.53 -3.91 -8.69
N ARG A 33 4.20 -5.07 -8.78
CA ARG A 33 5.36 -5.40 -7.94
C ARG A 33 6.46 -4.35 -8.05
N ALA A 34 6.83 -3.95 -9.28
CA ALA A 34 7.86 -2.94 -9.50
C ALA A 34 7.52 -1.57 -8.89
N VAL A 35 6.24 -1.22 -8.71
CA VAL A 35 5.83 0.00 -8.03
C VAL A 35 5.87 -0.19 -6.51
N LEU A 36 5.33 -1.30 -6.00
CA LEU A 36 5.31 -1.62 -4.57
C LEU A 36 6.72 -1.70 -3.95
N ASP A 37 7.70 -2.16 -4.73
CA ASP A 37 9.10 -2.26 -4.31
C ASP A 37 9.77 -0.89 -4.06
N LEU A 38 9.17 0.21 -4.55
CA LEU A 38 9.69 1.57 -4.31
C LEU A 38 9.33 2.14 -2.92
N PHE A 39 8.38 1.52 -2.22
CA PHE A 39 7.86 2.00 -0.94
C PHE A 39 8.44 1.22 0.25
N GLU A 40 8.54 1.84 1.43
CA GLU A 40 8.90 1.13 2.66
C GLU A 40 7.80 0.20 3.18
N GLY A 41 6.55 0.37 2.76
CA GLY A 41 5.43 -0.42 3.28
C GLY A 41 4.33 -0.71 2.26
N GLU A 42 3.55 -1.73 2.55
CA GLU A 42 2.37 -2.16 1.79
C GLU A 42 1.23 -2.48 2.75
N ILE A 43 0.12 -1.77 2.59
CA ILE A 43 -1.14 -2.01 3.29
C ILE A 43 -2.19 -2.39 2.26
N ASN A 44 -2.85 -3.53 2.47
CA ASN A 44 -3.84 -4.04 1.55
C ASN A 44 -5.25 -3.98 2.12
N ILE A 45 -6.17 -3.55 1.27
CA ILE A 45 -7.61 -3.71 1.49
C ILE A 45 -8.04 -4.93 0.69
N TYR A 46 -8.72 -5.87 1.33
CA TYR A 46 -9.22 -7.08 0.68
C TYR A 46 -10.61 -7.44 1.21
N GLU A 47 -11.36 -8.19 0.43
CA GLU A 47 -12.71 -8.62 0.76
C GLU A 47 -12.70 -10.12 1.09
N LYS A 48 -13.30 -10.49 2.23
CA LYS A 48 -13.65 -11.87 2.54
C LYS A 48 -15.12 -12.03 2.22
N LYS A 49 -15.44 -13.02 1.38
CA LYS A 49 -16.83 -13.38 1.04
C LYS A 49 -17.65 -13.50 2.32
N ASP A 50 -18.82 -12.85 2.33
CA ASP A 50 -19.82 -12.88 3.41
C ASP A 50 -19.41 -12.28 4.77
N ILE A 51 -18.16 -11.81 4.92
CA ILE A 51 -17.67 -11.17 6.15
C ILE A 51 -17.40 -9.67 5.94
N GLY A 52 -17.04 -9.27 4.72
CA GLY A 52 -16.86 -7.87 4.33
C GLY A 52 -15.40 -7.49 4.04
N LYS A 53 -15.09 -6.20 4.17
CA LYS A 53 -13.78 -5.62 3.83
C LYS A 53 -12.86 -5.54 5.03
N PHE A 54 -11.59 -5.81 4.80
CA PHE A 54 -10.53 -5.84 5.80
C PHE A 54 -9.32 -5.08 5.33
N LEU A 55 -8.59 -4.50 6.28
CA LEU A 55 -7.29 -3.90 6.09
C LEU A 55 -6.24 -4.78 6.78
N ARG A 56 -5.10 -5.01 6.11
CA ARG A 56 -3.96 -5.73 6.68
C ARG A 56 -2.65 -5.09 6.21
N ILE A 57 -1.69 -5.01 7.12
CA ILE A 57 -0.31 -4.68 6.80
C ILE A 57 0.36 -5.92 6.19
N LYS A 58 0.86 -5.80 4.96
CA LYS A 58 1.59 -6.90 4.30
C LYS A 58 3.10 -6.77 4.48
N ARG A 59 3.62 -5.54 4.52
CA ARG A 59 5.03 -5.24 4.80
C ARG A 59 5.13 -3.84 5.41
N MET A 60 6.03 -3.66 6.36
CA MET A 60 6.57 -2.36 6.77
C MET A 60 8.06 -2.53 7.04
N ALA A 61 8.91 -1.79 6.33
CA ALA A 61 10.33 -1.77 6.59
C ALA A 61 10.60 -0.92 7.84
N ASN A 62 11.54 -1.37 8.67
CA ASN A 62 12.04 -0.64 9.84
C ASN A 62 10.99 -0.32 10.91
N GLN A 63 9.83 -0.97 10.90
CA GLN A 63 8.76 -0.75 11.87
C GLN A 63 8.16 -2.09 12.29
N GLU A 64 7.96 -2.27 13.59
CA GLU A 64 7.15 -3.39 14.10
C GLU A 64 5.67 -3.10 13.87
N TYR A 65 4.92 -4.14 13.54
CA TYR A 65 3.49 -4.03 13.34
C TYR A 65 2.78 -5.31 13.76
N LEU A 66 1.51 -5.16 14.15
CA LEU A 66 0.64 -6.29 14.39
C LEU A 66 0.20 -6.87 13.04
N GLU A 67 0.36 -8.18 12.86
CA GLU A 67 -0.14 -8.89 11.67
C GLU A 67 -1.68 -9.07 11.66
N SER A 68 -2.36 -8.53 12.67
CA SER A 68 -3.81 -8.60 12.79
C SER A 68 -4.53 -7.85 11.67
N THR A 69 -5.73 -8.32 11.34
CA THR A 69 -6.56 -7.73 10.29
C THR A 69 -7.62 -6.83 10.91
N LEU A 70 -7.79 -5.62 10.37
CA LEU A 70 -8.76 -4.65 10.87
C LEU A 70 -10.01 -4.65 9.98
N PRO A 71 -11.22 -4.92 10.52
CA PRO A 71 -12.44 -4.85 9.73
C PRO A 71 -12.76 -3.39 9.36
N LEU A 72 -13.16 -3.16 8.11
CA LEU A 72 -13.55 -1.85 7.61
C LEU A 72 -15.08 -1.74 7.57
N SER A 73 -15.62 -0.74 8.25
CA SER A 73 -17.04 -0.40 8.21
C SER A 73 -17.25 0.89 7.40
N LYS A 74 -18.25 0.90 6.52
CA LYS A 74 -18.68 2.11 5.83
C LYS A 74 -19.61 2.89 6.77
N ARG A 75 -19.26 4.12 7.14
CA ARG A 75 -20.26 5.02 7.72
C ARG A 75 -21.31 5.31 6.65
N LYS A 76 -22.60 5.11 6.97
CA LYS A 76 -23.70 5.62 6.14
C LYS A 76 -23.61 7.15 6.23
N SER A 77 -23.35 7.79 5.09
CA SER A 77 -23.55 9.22 4.90
C SER A 77 -24.97 9.48 4.43
#